data_AF-A0A6M3IIG2-F1
#
_entry.id   AF-A0A6M3IIG2-F1
#
_cell.length_a   1.000
_cell.length_b   1.000
_cell.length_c   1.000
_cell.angle_alpha   90.00
_cell.angle_beta   90.00
_cell.angle_gamma   90.00
#
_symmetry.space_group_name_H-M   'P 1'
#
loop_
_entity.id
_entity.type
_entity.pdbx_description
1 polymer ?
#
loop_
_entity_poly.entity_id
_entity_poly.type
_entity_poly.pdbx_seq_one_letter_code
_entity_poly.pdbx_strand_id
1 'polypeptide(L)'
;MLEEMYKDWHVICPKDSISKEALRKFREEKHIIAEEYFKPSPLPRIQLFTRLMLGYPWRDYVIQFVKDPLRLAITRAKTLSEIFITLKTSAKRMPAEITRENSKMPNTHVLFDIEDKFFEYEKNGSRIPLYRAAFKIYKGEVEHDTDYSFRGEWLLEEQIKAILDGRWKPRPEGAPHHSKWKEPEPYGGRHSIVYKLQEHAEEIKKLLEDEV
;
A
#
# COMPACT_ATOMS: atom_id res chain seq x y z
N MET A 1 -16.39 -23.04 -33.38
CA MET A 1 -15.18 -22.18 -33.31
C MET A 1 -15.46 -20.76 -32.79
N LEU A 2 -16.03 -19.81 -33.53
CA LEU A 2 -16.32 -18.46 -32.96
C LEU A 2 -17.34 -18.49 -31.82
N GLU A 3 -18.39 -19.32 -31.91
CA GLU A 3 -19.36 -19.50 -30.82
C GLU A 3 -18.78 -20.22 -29.60
N GLU A 4 -17.77 -21.08 -29.77
CA GLU A 4 -17.07 -21.73 -28.65
C GLU A 4 -16.14 -20.76 -27.93
N MET A 5 -15.40 -19.93 -28.68
CA MET A 5 -14.59 -18.85 -28.10
C MET A 5 -15.44 -17.83 -27.31
N TYR A 6 -16.72 -17.67 -27.67
CA TYR A 6 -17.66 -16.81 -26.94
C TYR A 6 -18.15 -17.41 -25.62
N LYS A 7 -18.20 -18.74 -25.50
CA LYS A 7 -18.56 -19.41 -24.22
C LYS A 7 -17.46 -19.20 -23.18
N ASP A 8 -16.20 -19.21 -23.59
CA ASP A 8 -15.05 -18.98 -22.70
C ASP A 8 -14.87 -17.49 -22.33
N TRP A 9 -15.38 -16.56 -23.14
CA TRP A 9 -15.31 -15.12 -22.90
C TRP A 9 -16.00 -14.68 -21.60
N HIS A 10 -17.11 -15.33 -21.24
CA HIS A 10 -17.85 -15.01 -20.01
C HIS A 10 -17.17 -15.49 -18.72
N VAL A 11 -16.14 -16.32 -18.84
CA VAL A 11 -15.38 -16.88 -17.70
C VAL A 11 -14.23 -15.96 -17.30
N ILE A 12 -13.69 -15.17 -18.24
CA ILE A 12 -12.44 -14.39 -18.05
C ILE A 12 -12.71 -12.91 -17.73
N CYS A 13 -13.89 -12.38 -18.08
CA CYS A 13 -14.25 -10.98 -17.83
C CYS A 13 -15.57 -10.90 -17.04
N PRO A 14 -15.56 -10.46 -15.76
CA PRO A 14 -16.79 -10.22 -15.00
C PRO A 14 -17.67 -9.22 -15.75
N LYS A 15 -18.97 -9.49 -15.88
CA LYS A 15 -19.93 -8.64 -16.61
C LYS A 15 -19.96 -7.18 -16.16
N ASP A 16 -19.42 -6.89 -14.98
CA ASP A 16 -19.52 -5.59 -14.31
C ASP A 16 -18.41 -4.61 -14.70
N SER A 17 -17.37 -5.05 -15.43
CA SER A 17 -16.21 -4.21 -15.79
C SER A 17 -16.28 -3.60 -17.19
N ILE A 18 -17.26 -3.97 -18.01
CA ILE A 18 -17.41 -3.47 -19.38
C ILE A 18 -18.65 -2.58 -19.46
N SER A 19 -18.47 -1.32 -19.88
CA SER A 19 -19.61 -0.43 -20.07
C SER A 19 -20.54 -1.01 -21.14
N LYS A 20 -21.85 -0.95 -20.90
CA LYS A 20 -22.87 -1.41 -21.86
C LYS A 20 -22.68 -0.74 -23.23
N GLU A 21 -22.17 0.48 -23.25
CA GLU A 21 -21.83 1.27 -24.44
C GLU A 21 -20.69 0.64 -25.27
N ALA A 22 -19.62 0.16 -24.63
CA ALA A 22 -18.49 -0.48 -25.30
C ALA A 22 -18.89 -1.84 -25.91
N LEU A 23 -19.72 -2.60 -25.19
CA LEU A 23 -20.29 -3.86 -25.71
C LEU A 23 -21.24 -3.63 -26.89
N ARG A 24 -22.02 -2.53 -26.88
CA ARG A 24 -22.92 -2.16 -27.97
C ARG A 24 -22.16 -1.76 -29.22
N LYS A 25 -21.19 -0.84 -29.12
CA LYS A 25 -20.33 -0.45 -30.24
C LYS A 25 -19.60 -1.63 -30.86
N PHE A 26 -19.04 -2.51 -30.03
CA PHE A 26 -18.35 -3.70 -30.53
C PHE A 26 -19.29 -4.63 -31.31
N ARG A 27 -20.57 -4.76 -30.92
CA ARG A 27 -21.57 -5.57 -31.65
C ARG A 27 -21.98 -4.93 -32.96
N GLU A 28 -22.17 -3.61 -32.98
CA GLU A 28 -22.55 -2.84 -34.18
C GLU A 28 -21.42 -2.84 -35.23
N GLU A 29 -20.16 -2.69 -34.81
CA GLU A 29 -19.00 -2.70 -35.70
C GLU A 29 -18.60 -4.11 -36.21
N LYS A 30 -19.08 -5.17 -35.54
CA LYS A 30 -18.78 -6.57 -35.88
C LYS A 30 -19.25 -6.98 -37.28
N HIS A 31 -20.37 -6.42 -37.74
CA HIS A 31 -20.92 -6.71 -39.06
C HIS A 31 -20.09 -6.11 -40.19
N ILE A 32 -19.52 -4.91 -39.98
CA ILE A 32 -18.71 -4.19 -40.97
C ILE A 32 -17.35 -4.89 -41.16
N ILE A 33 -16.75 -5.36 -40.07
CA ILE A 33 -15.45 -6.06 -40.09
C ILE A 33 -15.57 -7.45 -40.75
N ALA A 34 -16.71 -8.14 -40.64
CA ALA A 34 -16.88 -9.45 -41.25
C ALA A 34 -16.98 -9.38 -42.79
N GLU A 35 -17.54 -8.32 -43.38
CA GLU A 35 -17.67 -8.23 -44.84
C GLU A 35 -16.39 -7.75 -45.54
N GLU A 36 -15.62 -6.87 -44.90
CA GLU A 36 -14.42 -6.28 -45.50
C GLU A 36 -13.20 -7.24 -45.47
N TYR A 37 -13.12 -8.09 -44.44
CA TYR A 37 -11.96 -8.97 -44.20
C TYR A 37 -12.11 -10.39 -44.75
N PHE A 38 -13.31 -10.80 -45.17
CA PHE A 38 -13.57 -12.12 -45.79
C PHE A 38 -13.53 -12.10 -47.32
N LYS A 39 -13.18 -10.97 -47.95
CA LYS A 39 -12.77 -10.99 -49.37
C LYS A 39 -11.54 -11.89 -49.50
N PRO A 40 -11.47 -12.78 -50.52
CA PRO A 40 -10.36 -13.70 -50.68
C PRO A 40 -9.06 -12.91 -50.82
N SER A 41 -8.27 -12.92 -49.74
CA SER A 41 -6.95 -12.31 -49.69
C SER A 41 -5.94 -13.32 -50.23
N PRO A 42 -4.97 -12.91 -51.07
CA PRO A 42 -3.89 -13.78 -51.52
C PRO A 42 -2.89 -14.13 -50.40
N LEU A 43 -3.03 -13.52 -49.22
CA LEU A 43 -2.11 -13.74 -48.11
C LEU A 43 -2.38 -15.08 -47.39
N PRO A 44 -1.33 -15.79 -46.95
CA PRO A 44 -1.48 -16.97 -46.09
C PRO A 44 -2.35 -16.65 -44.86
N ARG A 45 -3.24 -17.58 -44.46
CA ARG A 45 -4.21 -17.41 -43.36
C ARG A 45 -3.59 -16.84 -42.06
N ILE A 46 -2.33 -17.18 -41.77
CA ILE A 46 -1.57 -16.67 -40.61
C ILE A 46 -1.37 -15.15 -40.69
N GLN A 47 -1.04 -14.60 -41.86
CA GLN A 47 -0.85 -13.16 -42.04
C GLN A 47 -2.17 -12.39 -41.93
N LEU A 48 -3.28 -12.98 -42.38
CA LEU A 48 -4.62 -12.40 -42.23
C LEU A 48 -5.02 -12.30 -40.75
N PHE A 49 -4.78 -13.37 -39.99
CA PHE A 49 -5.05 -13.40 -38.55
C PHE A 49 -4.20 -12.38 -37.78
N THR A 50 -2.92 -12.26 -38.15
CA THR A 50 -2.02 -11.29 -37.52
C THR A 50 -2.46 -9.86 -37.80
N ARG A 51 -2.92 -9.57 -39.03
CA ARG A 51 -3.46 -8.25 -39.41
C ARG A 51 -4.78 -7.92 -38.69
N LEU A 52 -5.64 -8.91 -38.48
CA LEU A 52 -6.88 -8.76 -37.70
C LEU A 52 -6.60 -8.51 -36.21
N MET A 53 -5.65 -9.25 -35.62
CA MET A 53 -5.26 -9.10 -34.22
C MET A 53 -4.48 -7.79 -33.93
N LEU A 54 -3.78 -7.26 -34.94
CA LEU A 54 -3.04 -6.00 -34.85
C LEU A 54 -3.84 -4.79 -35.38
N GLY A 55 -5.04 -5.02 -35.92
CA GLY A 55 -5.96 -3.97 -36.38
C GLY A 55 -6.91 -3.50 -35.28
N TYR A 56 -7.55 -2.35 -35.51
CA TYR A 56 -8.68 -1.91 -34.69
C TYR A 56 -9.88 -2.83 -34.93
N PRO A 57 -10.68 -3.21 -33.92
CA PRO A 57 -10.61 -2.83 -32.49
C PRO A 57 -9.79 -3.79 -31.61
N TRP A 58 -9.32 -4.92 -32.16
CA TRP A 58 -8.66 -5.98 -31.39
C TRP A 58 -7.32 -5.55 -30.78
N ARG A 59 -6.56 -4.70 -31.48
CA ARG A 59 -5.33 -4.12 -30.95
C ARG A 59 -5.58 -3.34 -29.67
N ASP A 60 -6.60 -2.49 -29.66
CA ASP A 60 -6.92 -1.64 -28.51
C ASP A 60 -7.43 -2.47 -27.35
N TYR A 61 -8.23 -3.49 -27.64
CA TYR A 61 -8.65 -4.48 -26.65
C TYR A 61 -7.44 -5.17 -26.00
N VAL A 62 -6.51 -5.71 -26.78
CA VAL A 62 -5.31 -6.37 -26.26
C VAL A 62 -4.44 -5.40 -25.46
N ILE A 63 -4.33 -4.14 -25.88
CA ILE A 63 -3.58 -3.12 -25.13
C ILE A 63 -4.23 -2.88 -23.77
N GLN A 64 -5.52 -2.52 -23.74
CA GLN A 64 -6.20 -2.07 -22.53
C GLN A 64 -6.42 -3.20 -21.52
N PHE A 65 -6.79 -4.40 -21.98
CA PHE A 65 -7.21 -5.47 -21.08
C PHE A 65 -6.10 -6.48 -20.76
N VAL A 66 -5.02 -6.50 -21.54
CA VAL A 66 -3.91 -7.43 -21.31
C VAL A 66 -2.61 -6.69 -21.03
N LYS A 67 -2.19 -5.79 -21.92
CA LYS A 67 -0.87 -5.15 -21.80
C LYS A 67 -0.80 -4.14 -20.66
N ASP A 68 -1.83 -3.33 -20.46
CA ASP A 68 -1.79 -2.27 -19.44
C ASP A 68 -1.84 -2.82 -18.01
N PRO A 69 -2.72 -3.79 -17.65
CA PRO A 69 -2.66 -4.45 -16.35
C PRO A 69 -1.31 -5.13 -16.10
N LEU A 70 -0.75 -5.78 -17.13
CA LEU A 70 0.56 -6.43 -17.03
C LEU A 70 1.68 -5.41 -16.82
N ARG A 71 1.67 -4.28 -17.54
CA ARG A 71 2.62 -3.18 -17.34
C ARG A 71 2.53 -2.63 -15.93
N LEU A 72 1.33 -2.40 -15.41
CA LEU A 72 1.13 -1.93 -14.04
C LEU A 72 1.70 -2.91 -13.02
N ALA A 73 1.45 -4.22 -13.20
CA ALA A 73 2.00 -5.26 -12.35
C ALA A 73 3.54 -5.28 -12.39
N ILE A 74 4.14 -5.19 -13.58
CA ILE A 74 5.61 -5.10 -13.76
C ILE A 74 6.17 -3.86 -13.06
N THR A 75 5.56 -2.70 -13.23
CA THR A 75 6.00 -1.46 -12.58
C THR A 75 5.96 -1.60 -11.06
N ARG A 76 4.85 -2.11 -10.50
CA ARG A 76 4.72 -2.35 -9.06
C ARG A 76 5.78 -3.33 -8.55
N ALA A 77 6.05 -4.41 -9.29
CA ALA A 77 7.08 -5.39 -8.94
C ALA A 77 8.50 -4.76 -8.94
N LYS A 78 8.79 -3.88 -9.91
CA LYS A 78 10.06 -3.13 -9.94
C LYS A 78 10.21 -2.21 -8.74
N THR A 79 9.18 -1.41 -8.44
CA THR A 79 9.20 -0.52 -7.27
C THR A 79 9.40 -1.29 -5.96
N LEU A 80 8.72 -2.43 -5.78
CA LEU A 80 8.94 -3.28 -4.61
C LEU A 80 10.37 -3.83 -4.54
N SER A 81 10.94 -4.20 -5.69
CA SER A 81 12.33 -4.69 -5.76
C SER A 81 13.33 -3.60 -5.40
N GLU A 82 13.13 -2.37 -5.88
CA GLU A 82 13.96 -1.21 -5.55
C GLU A 82 13.88 -0.88 -4.05
N ILE A 83 12.68 -0.85 -3.47
CA ILE A 83 12.49 -0.68 -2.02
C ILE A 83 13.25 -1.77 -1.26
N PHE A 84 13.13 -3.03 -1.68
CA PHE A 84 13.80 -4.14 -1.01
C PHE A 84 15.33 -4.02 -1.08
N ILE A 85 15.89 -3.59 -2.21
CA ILE A 85 17.34 -3.35 -2.35
C ILE A 85 17.78 -2.22 -1.43
N THR A 86 17.03 -1.12 -1.37
CA THR A 86 17.31 0.01 -0.47
C THR A 86 17.28 -0.44 0.99
N LEU A 87 16.22 -1.15 1.41
CA LEU A 87 16.10 -1.71 2.75
C LEU A 87 17.28 -2.65 3.09
N LYS A 88 17.64 -3.54 2.17
CA LYS A 88 18.78 -4.45 2.36
C LYS A 88 20.10 -3.68 2.48
N THR A 89 20.25 -2.58 1.75
CA THR A 89 21.47 -1.75 1.78
C THR A 89 21.56 -0.95 3.07
N SER A 90 20.45 -0.35 3.52
CA SER A 90 20.37 0.29 4.85
C SER A 90 20.64 -0.72 5.96
N ALA A 91 20.07 -1.93 5.88
CA ALA A 91 20.29 -2.99 6.86
C ALA A 91 21.76 -3.44 6.98
N LYS A 92 22.55 -3.35 5.90
CA LYS A 92 24.00 -3.64 5.94
C LYS A 92 24.82 -2.57 6.66
N ARG A 93 24.30 -1.35 6.77
CA ARG A 93 24.97 -0.21 7.43
C ARG A 93 24.68 -0.17 8.94
N MET A 94 23.63 -0.86 9.39
CA MET A 94 23.34 -0.97 10.81
C MET A 94 24.46 -1.76 11.50
N PRO A 95 24.99 -1.29 12.64
CA PRO A 95 25.96 -2.05 13.42
C PRO A 95 25.39 -3.40 13.85
N ALA A 96 26.24 -4.23 14.47
CA ALA A 96 25.80 -5.44 15.19
C ALA A 96 24.53 -5.14 16.03
N GLU A 97 23.68 -6.14 16.19
CA GLU A 97 22.35 -6.02 16.82
C GLU A 97 22.30 -4.98 17.95
N ILE A 98 21.48 -3.93 17.77
CA ILE A 98 21.28 -2.88 18.77
C ILE A 98 20.52 -3.49 19.94
N THR A 99 21.15 -3.50 21.10
CA THR A 99 20.61 -3.96 22.39
C THR A 99 20.54 -2.79 23.37
N ARG A 100 19.77 -2.94 24.45
CA ARG A 100 19.66 -1.91 25.49
C ARG A 100 21.03 -1.59 26.09
N GLU A 101 21.91 -2.58 26.20
CA GLU A 101 23.23 -2.45 26.81
C GLU A 101 24.25 -1.74 25.90
N ASN A 102 24.05 -1.79 24.57
CA ASN A 102 24.98 -1.20 23.61
C ASN A 102 24.46 0.08 22.94
N SER A 103 23.19 0.44 23.16
CA SER A 103 22.60 1.71 22.71
C SER A 103 22.98 2.88 23.61
N LYS A 104 23.33 4.01 22.98
CA LYS A 104 23.77 5.26 23.61
C LYS A 104 22.68 6.32 23.63
N MET A 105 21.77 6.33 22.65
CA MET A 105 20.77 7.39 22.53
C MET A 105 19.59 7.15 23.50
N PRO A 106 19.21 8.13 24.34
CA PRO A 106 18.07 7.99 25.26
C PRO A 106 16.77 7.60 24.55
N ASN A 107 16.52 8.16 23.36
CA ASN A 107 15.32 7.86 22.56
C ASN A 107 15.30 6.40 22.09
N THR A 108 16.46 5.77 21.87
CA THR A 108 16.53 4.33 21.57
C THR A 108 16.02 3.49 22.75
N HIS A 109 16.33 3.88 23.99
CA HIS A 109 15.82 3.20 25.20
C HIS A 109 14.30 3.29 25.31
N VAL A 110 13.74 4.46 25.03
CA VAL A 110 12.28 4.65 24.97
C VAL A 110 11.65 3.75 23.90
N LEU A 111 12.30 3.59 22.74
CA LEU A 111 11.81 2.69 21.69
C LEU A 111 11.81 1.23 22.12
N PHE A 112 12.77 0.78 22.94
CA PHE A 112 12.70 -0.57 23.50
C PHE A 112 11.50 -0.74 24.45
N ASP A 113 11.19 0.25 25.28
CA ASP A 113 10.03 0.19 26.18
C ASP A 113 8.71 0.15 25.40
N ILE A 114 8.63 0.92 24.31
CA ILE A 114 7.49 0.89 23.39
C ILE A 114 7.39 -0.47 22.68
N GLU A 115 8.51 -1.03 22.23
CA GLU A 115 8.55 -2.35 21.59
C GLU A 115 8.06 -3.45 22.55
N ASP A 116 8.56 -3.46 23.78
CA ASP A 116 8.17 -4.42 24.80
C ASP A 116 6.66 -4.33 25.08
N LYS A 117 6.15 -3.12 25.31
CA LYS A 117 4.72 -2.87 25.51
C LYS A 117 3.86 -3.26 24.29
N PHE A 118 4.36 -3.03 23.08
CA PHE A 118 3.67 -3.43 21.86
C PHE A 118 3.53 -4.96 21.78
N PHE A 119 4.60 -5.71 22.07
CA PHE A 119 4.59 -7.17 22.01
C PHE A 119 3.90 -7.84 23.21
N GLU A 120 3.73 -7.13 24.32
CA GLU A 120 2.78 -7.54 25.37
C GLU A 120 1.34 -7.60 24.82
N TYR A 121 0.99 -6.68 23.91
CA TYR A 121 -0.36 -6.55 23.36
C TYR A 121 -0.60 -7.40 22.10
N GLU A 122 0.36 -7.49 21.18
CA GLU A 122 0.21 -8.20 19.91
C GLU A 122 0.10 -9.73 20.08
N LYS A 123 -1.03 -10.33 19.67
CA LYS A 123 -1.22 -11.80 19.70
C LYS A 123 -0.95 -12.47 18.36
N ASN A 124 -0.89 -11.70 17.27
CA ASN A 124 -0.83 -12.24 15.92
C ASN A 124 0.60 -12.68 15.58
N GLY A 125 0.93 -13.92 15.94
CA GLY A 125 2.24 -14.53 15.68
C GLY A 125 2.73 -14.41 14.23
N SER A 126 1.82 -14.43 13.24
CA SER A 126 2.20 -14.27 11.82
C SER A 126 2.76 -12.89 11.48
N ARG A 127 2.42 -11.85 12.26
CA ARG A 127 2.88 -10.46 12.04
C ARG A 127 4.04 -10.06 12.93
N ILE A 128 4.30 -10.80 14.01
CA ILE A 128 5.40 -10.51 14.95
C ILE A 128 6.75 -10.33 14.22
N PRO A 129 7.17 -11.20 13.28
CA PRO A 129 8.45 -11.02 12.58
C PRO A 129 8.54 -9.70 11.82
N LEU A 130 7.43 -9.26 11.21
CA LEU A 130 7.36 -8.00 10.49
C LEU A 130 7.52 -6.80 11.44
N TYR A 131 6.79 -6.80 12.56
CA TYR A 131 6.89 -5.71 13.53
C TYR A 131 8.27 -5.68 14.20
N ARG A 132 8.88 -6.82 14.51
CA ARG A 132 10.26 -6.87 15.04
C ARG A 132 11.27 -6.30 14.06
N ALA A 133 11.13 -6.61 12.77
CA ALA A 133 11.97 -6.02 11.74
C ALA A 133 11.77 -4.49 11.65
N ALA A 134 10.53 -4.00 11.75
CA ALA A 134 10.24 -2.58 11.73
C ALA A 134 10.84 -1.84 12.95
N PHE A 135 10.66 -2.37 14.17
CA PHE A 135 11.29 -1.79 15.37
C PHE A 135 12.81 -1.85 15.30
N LYS A 136 13.40 -2.93 14.78
CA LYS A 136 14.85 -3.03 14.58
C LYS A 136 15.37 -1.95 13.65
N ILE A 137 14.69 -1.72 12.52
CA ILE A 137 15.05 -0.64 11.59
C ILE A 137 14.92 0.71 12.30
N TYR A 138 13.80 0.96 12.99
CA TYR A 138 13.55 2.25 13.63
C TYR A 138 14.60 2.59 14.70
N LYS A 139 14.90 1.65 15.59
CA LYS A 139 16.00 1.79 16.57
C LYS A 139 17.35 1.98 15.86
N GLY A 140 17.56 1.26 14.76
CA GLY A 140 18.69 1.43 13.85
C GLY A 140 18.91 2.87 13.42
N GLU A 141 17.87 3.49 12.87
CA GLU A 141 17.94 4.87 12.37
C GLU A 141 18.14 5.88 13.50
N VAL A 142 17.45 5.71 14.65
CA VAL A 142 17.60 6.60 15.82
C VAL A 142 19.00 6.52 16.44
N GLU A 143 19.59 5.33 16.49
CA GLU A 143 20.91 5.11 17.09
C GLU A 143 22.07 5.48 16.16
N HIS A 144 21.87 5.36 14.83
CA HIS A 144 22.93 5.50 13.85
C HIS A 144 23.28 6.96 13.51
N ASP A 145 22.28 7.83 13.33
CA ASP A 145 22.51 9.19 12.82
C ASP A 145 21.52 10.20 13.41
N THR A 146 22.06 11.24 14.03
CA THR A 146 21.26 12.31 14.64
C THR A 146 20.45 13.08 13.60
N ASP A 147 20.91 13.23 12.35
CA ASP A 147 20.13 13.92 11.31
C ASP A 147 18.82 13.19 10.99
N TYR A 148 18.86 11.86 10.85
CA TYR A 148 17.66 11.06 10.65
C TYR A 148 16.77 11.03 11.90
N SER A 149 17.37 10.99 13.09
CA SER A 149 16.61 11.09 14.35
C SER A 149 15.84 12.40 14.43
N PHE A 150 16.50 13.55 14.17
CA PHE A 150 15.86 14.87 14.24
C PHE A 150 14.76 15.04 13.19
N ARG A 151 14.92 14.49 11.99
CA ARG A 151 13.84 14.47 10.99
C ARG A 151 12.67 13.61 11.45
N GLY A 152 12.93 12.51 12.13
CA GLY A 152 11.92 11.67 12.77
C GLY A 152 11.17 12.41 13.88
N GLU A 153 11.89 13.14 14.72
CA GLU A 153 11.32 13.98 15.79
C GLU A 153 10.45 15.09 15.21
N TRP A 154 10.91 15.80 14.17
CA TRP A 154 10.11 16.79 13.47
C TRP A 154 8.82 16.20 12.89
N LEU A 155 8.87 14.99 12.32
CA LEU A 155 7.65 14.30 11.83
C LEU A 155 6.68 13.99 12.98
N LEU A 156 7.19 13.62 14.17
CA LEU A 156 6.36 13.41 15.36
C LEU A 156 5.73 14.72 15.83
N GLU A 157 6.47 15.83 15.84
CA GLU A 157 5.95 17.16 16.17
C GLU A 157 4.81 17.56 15.24
N GLU A 158 4.99 17.42 13.92
CA GLU A 158 3.95 17.72 12.93
C GLU A 158 2.72 16.82 13.08
N GLN A 159 2.92 15.55 13.45
CA GLN A 159 1.82 14.65 13.78
C GLN A 159 1.07 15.09 15.04
N ILE A 160 1.77 15.53 16.09
CA ILE A 160 1.16 16.07 17.31
C ILE A 160 0.35 17.33 17.00
N LYS A 161 0.89 18.27 16.21
CA LYS A 161 0.13 19.44 15.74
C LYS A 161 -1.15 19.04 15.01
N ALA A 162 -1.06 18.05 14.10
CA ALA A 162 -2.23 17.53 13.41
C ALA A 162 -3.25 16.85 14.35
N ILE A 163 -2.79 16.22 15.44
CA ILE A 163 -3.66 15.71 16.51
C ILE A 163 -4.37 16.86 17.21
N LEU A 164 -3.64 17.87 17.68
CA LEU A 164 -4.19 19.04 18.40
C LEU A 164 -5.14 19.87 17.52
N ASP A 165 -4.96 19.85 16.20
CA ASP A 165 -5.88 20.48 15.25
C ASP A 165 -7.13 19.65 14.94
N GLY A 166 -7.29 18.46 15.53
CA GLY A 166 -8.40 17.56 15.23
C GLY A 166 -8.33 16.88 13.86
N ARG A 167 -7.24 17.05 13.11
CA ARG A 167 -7.06 16.46 11.76
C ARG A 167 -6.70 14.97 11.83
N TRP A 168 -6.08 14.53 12.92
CA TRP A 168 -5.74 13.13 13.15
C TRP A 168 -6.74 12.46 14.10
N LYS A 169 -7.56 11.53 13.58
CA LYS A 169 -8.60 10.90 14.40
C LYS A 169 -8.03 9.85 15.36
N PRO A 170 -8.58 9.72 16.58
CA PRO A 170 -8.26 8.59 17.44
C PRO A 170 -8.68 7.27 16.76
N ARG A 171 -7.98 6.19 17.09
CA ARG A 171 -8.41 4.85 16.65
C ARG A 171 -9.82 4.54 17.21
N PRO A 172 -10.65 3.74 16.53
CA PRO A 172 -11.96 3.35 17.04
C PRO A 172 -11.88 2.66 18.41
N GLU A 173 -12.96 2.73 19.19
CA GLU A 173 -13.07 1.96 20.45
C GLU A 173 -12.97 0.46 20.17
N GLY A 174 -12.20 -0.25 21.01
CA GLY A 174 -11.97 -1.69 20.85
C GLY A 174 -11.11 -2.08 19.63
N ALA A 175 -10.45 -1.11 18.97
CA ALA A 175 -9.51 -1.36 17.88
C ALA A 175 -8.05 -1.20 18.33
N PRO A 176 -7.09 -2.05 17.89
CA PRO A 176 -7.27 -3.25 17.08
C PRO A 176 -8.13 -4.31 17.79
N HIS A 177 -8.77 -5.20 17.01
CA HIS A 177 -9.72 -6.18 17.55
C HIS A 177 -9.11 -7.06 18.65
N HIS A 178 -9.78 -7.19 19.80
CA HIS A 178 -9.35 -7.91 21.02
C HIS A 178 -8.88 -9.37 20.80
N SER A 179 -9.35 -10.01 19.73
CA SER A 179 -8.90 -11.37 19.37
C SER A 179 -7.42 -11.41 18.96
N LYS A 180 -6.86 -10.29 18.51
CA LYS A 180 -5.46 -10.15 18.07
C LYS A 180 -4.67 -9.15 18.92
N TRP A 181 -5.30 -8.52 19.92
CA TRP A 181 -4.73 -7.43 20.72
C TRP A 181 -5.11 -7.60 22.20
N LYS A 182 -4.14 -7.55 23.13
CA LYS A 182 -4.31 -7.76 24.59
C LYS A 182 -4.36 -6.47 25.42
N GLU A 183 -4.46 -5.31 24.80
CA GLU A 183 -4.54 -4.08 25.57
C GLU A 183 -5.75 -4.10 26.53
N PRO A 184 -5.57 -3.68 27.80
CA PRO A 184 -6.67 -3.67 28.77
C PRO A 184 -7.83 -2.78 28.33
N GLU A 185 -9.05 -3.31 28.37
CA GLU A 185 -10.27 -2.55 28.06
C GLU A 185 -10.67 -1.63 29.24
N PRO A 186 -11.25 -0.45 28.96
CA PRO A 186 -11.57 0.09 27.63
C PRO A 186 -10.36 0.80 26.96
N TYR A 187 -10.23 0.64 25.64
CA TYR A 187 -9.19 1.32 24.84
C TYR A 187 -9.74 1.82 23.50
N GLY A 188 -9.00 2.77 22.88
CA GLY A 188 -9.45 3.46 21.67
C GLY A 188 -10.52 4.52 21.95
N GLY A 189 -10.98 5.20 20.90
CA GLY A 189 -11.95 6.30 20.95
C GLY A 189 -11.62 7.30 22.05
N ARG A 190 -12.59 7.57 22.93
CA ARG A 190 -12.46 8.51 24.05
C ARG A 190 -11.42 8.11 25.10
N HIS A 191 -11.05 6.83 25.14
CA HIS A 191 -10.05 6.31 26.07
C HIS A 191 -8.62 6.44 25.53
N SER A 192 -8.46 6.76 24.24
CA SER A 192 -7.15 6.92 23.61
C SER A 192 -6.47 8.23 24.02
N ILE A 193 -5.13 8.22 24.08
CA ILE A 193 -4.35 9.44 24.33
C ILE A 193 -4.59 10.51 23.27
N VAL A 194 -4.81 10.12 22.01
CA VAL A 194 -5.12 11.05 20.90
C VAL A 194 -6.39 11.84 21.19
N TYR A 195 -7.44 11.18 21.67
CA TYR A 195 -8.68 11.87 22.03
C TYR A 195 -8.46 12.82 23.21
N LYS A 196 -7.73 12.39 24.24
CA LYS A 196 -7.44 13.23 25.40
C LYS A 196 -6.63 14.48 25.03
N LEU A 197 -5.65 14.33 24.15
CA LEU A 197 -4.90 15.47 23.62
C LEU A 197 -5.80 16.44 22.85
N GLN A 198 -6.78 15.94 22.12
CA GLN A 198 -7.77 16.77 21.41
C GLN A 198 -8.74 17.48 22.36
N GLU A 199 -9.18 16.81 23.42
CA GLU A 199 -10.05 17.38 24.44
C GLU A 199 -9.38 18.57 25.16
N HIS A 200 -8.07 18.48 25.38
CA HIS A 200 -7.25 19.53 26.00
C HIS A 200 -6.48 20.39 25.00
N ALA A 201 -6.87 20.39 23.72
CA ALA A 201 -6.04 20.99 22.66
C ALA A 201 -5.80 22.50 22.88
N GLU A 202 -6.80 23.26 23.32
CA GLU A 202 -6.68 24.71 23.53
C GLU A 202 -5.75 25.04 24.71
N GLU A 203 -5.84 24.26 25.80
CA GLU A 203 -4.96 24.41 26.97
C GLU A 203 -3.50 24.12 26.59
N ILE A 204 -3.29 23.03 25.83
CA ILE A 204 -1.96 22.64 25.35
C ILE A 204 -1.41 23.68 24.37
N LYS A 205 -2.21 24.16 23.41
CA LYS A 205 -1.79 25.18 22.44
C LYS A 205 -1.36 26.47 23.13
N LYS A 206 -2.10 26.92 24.14
CA LYS A 206 -1.73 28.10 24.93
C LYS A 206 -0.37 27.93 25.61
N LEU A 207 -0.10 26.76 26.20
CA LEU A 207 1.21 26.47 26.81
C LEU A 207 2.35 26.51 25.78
N LEU A 208 2.10 26.08 24.54
CA LEU A 208 3.10 26.11 23.48
C LEU A 208 3.35 27.51 22.91
N GLU A 209 2.36 28.41 22.97
CA GLU A 209 2.49 29.80 22.53
C GLU A 209 3.20 30.68 23.56
N ASP A 210 3.06 30.38 24.85
CA ASP A 210 3.66 31.15 25.96
C ASP A 210 5.18 30.91 26.12
N GLU A 211 5.77 29.98 25.37
CA GLU A 211 7.21 29.62 25.43
C GLU A 211 8.07 30.21 24.30
N VAL A 212 7.51 31.06 23.42
CA VAL A 212 8.22 31.75 22.31
C VAL A 212 8.35 33.25 22.58
#